data_AF-A0A2V8PJG9-F1
#
_entry.id   AF-A0A2V8PJG9-F1
#
_cell.length_a   1.000
_cell.length_b   1.000
_cell.length_c   1.000
_cell.angle_alpha   90.00
_cell.angle_beta   90.00
_cell.angle_gamma   90.00
#
_symmetry.space_group_name_H-M   'P 1'
#
loop_
_entity.id
_entity.type
_entity.pdbx_description
1 polymer ?
#
loop_
_entity_poly.entity_id
_entity_poly.type
_entity_poly.pdbx_seq_one_letter_code
_entity_poly.pdbx_strand_id
1 'polypeptide(L)'
;MKRQPQIVAVSGFSSNVGKTTLVCELLQQLPGWEAIKLTRGHYRSCGRDPAGCCVSDLLRDEPVVRSGREANYEPGKDTGRFWDSGASNVHWVIVKDGQVEQGINEALARVEA
;
A
#
# COMPACT_ATOMS: atom_id res chain seq x y z
N MET A 1 -0.18 25.66 8.87
CA MET A 1 -0.75 25.03 7.67
C MET A 1 -0.04 23.71 7.45
N LYS A 2 -0.75 22.56 7.40
CA LYS A 2 -0.12 21.31 6.95
C LYS A 2 0.29 21.52 5.49
N ARG A 3 1.57 21.32 5.19
CA ARG A 3 2.09 21.39 3.83
C ARG A 3 1.44 20.24 3.05
N GLN A 4 1.02 20.47 1.81
CA GLN A 4 0.56 19.36 0.97
C GLN A 4 1.76 18.49 0.62
N PRO A 5 1.70 17.17 0.82
CA PRO A 5 2.82 16.29 0.52
C PRO A 5 3.08 16.25 -0.98
N GLN A 6 4.34 16.04 -1.37
CA GLN A 6 4.66 15.68 -2.74
C GLN A 6 4.25 14.22 -2.95
N ILE A 7 3.54 13.93 -4.05
CA ILE A 7 3.00 12.59 -4.31
C ILE A 7 3.64 12.03 -5.58
N VAL A 8 4.24 10.85 -5.46
CA VAL A 8 4.75 10.07 -6.60
C VAL A 8 3.97 8.76 -6.68
N ALA A 9 3.18 8.59 -7.74
CA ALA A 9 2.43 7.36 -7.97
C ALA A 9 3.22 6.39 -8.88
N VAL A 10 3.46 5.17 -8.40
CA VAL A 10 4.11 4.11 -9.18
C VAL A 10 3.07 3.06 -9.58
N SER A 11 2.78 2.97 -10.88
CA SER A 11 1.83 2.02 -11.47
C SER A 11 2.48 1.19 -12.58
N GLY A 12 1.72 0.28 -13.21
CA GLY A 12 2.24 -0.54 -14.30
C GLY A 12 1.15 -1.40 -14.93
N PHE A 13 1.35 -1.76 -16.20
CA PHE A 13 0.33 -2.44 -17.03
C PHE A 13 -0.01 -3.87 -16.61
N SER A 14 0.86 -4.53 -15.82
CA SER A 14 0.63 -5.88 -15.34
C SER A 14 1.26 -6.14 -13.97
N SER A 15 0.95 -7.30 -13.40
CA SER A 15 1.58 -7.80 -12.17
C SER A 15 3.03 -8.22 -12.41
N ASN A 16 3.86 -8.20 -11.35
CA ASN A 16 5.25 -8.66 -11.38
C ASN A 16 6.20 -7.92 -12.37
N VAL A 17 5.88 -6.69 -12.78
CA VAL A 17 6.73 -5.85 -13.65
C VAL A 17 7.76 -4.98 -12.90
N GLY A 18 8.06 -5.30 -11.64
CA GLY A 18 9.08 -4.56 -10.87
C GLY A 18 8.60 -3.31 -10.12
N LYS A 19 7.28 -3.03 -10.05
CA LYS A 19 6.74 -1.85 -9.32
C LYS A 19 7.25 -1.75 -7.88
N THR A 20 7.16 -2.83 -7.10
CA THR A 20 7.66 -2.85 -5.71
C THR A 20 9.15 -2.60 -5.67
N THR A 21 9.93 -3.16 -6.60
CA THR A 21 11.38 -2.96 -6.69
C THR A 21 11.72 -1.50 -6.95
N LEU A 22 11.06 -0.84 -7.91
CA LEU A 22 11.25 0.58 -8.18
C LEU A 22 10.94 1.44 -6.95
N VAL A 23 9.84 1.16 -6.24
CA VAL A 23 9.53 1.89 -4.99
C VAL A 23 10.63 1.68 -3.93
N CYS A 24 11.14 0.46 -3.77
CA CYS A 24 12.23 0.18 -2.83
C CYS A 24 13.50 0.99 -3.18
N GLU A 25 13.88 1.02 -4.45
CA GLU A 25 15.04 1.79 -4.92
C GLU A 25 14.87 3.30 -4.72
N LEU A 26 13.65 3.82 -4.93
CA LEU A 26 13.33 5.22 -4.66
C LEU A 26 13.44 5.54 -3.16
N LEU A 27 12.88 4.70 -2.28
CA LEU A 27 12.93 4.90 -0.82
C LEU A 27 14.37 4.88 -0.30
N GLN A 28 15.22 4.01 -0.84
CA GLN A 28 16.65 3.96 -0.49
C GLN A 28 17.41 5.24 -0.87
N GLN A 29 16.99 5.92 -1.95
CA GLN A 29 17.64 7.14 -2.43
C GLN A 29 17.00 8.43 -1.90
N LEU A 30 15.76 8.36 -1.41
CA LEU A 30 14.96 9.49 -0.97
C LEU A 30 14.57 9.31 0.50
N PRO A 31 15.48 9.60 1.45
CA PRO A 31 15.18 9.44 2.87
C PRO A 31 14.07 10.38 3.33
N GLY A 32 13.28 9.93 4.32
CA GLY A 32 12.20 10.70 4.92
C GLY A 32 10.83 10.49 4.28
N TRP A 33 10.75 9.83 3.13
CA TRP A 33 9.48 9.54 2.46
C TRP A 33 8.68 8.43 3.15
N GLU A 34 7.37 8.61 3.21
CA GLU A 34 6.40 7.58 3.57
C GLU A 34 5.94 6.81 2.34
N ALA A 35 5.53 5.55 2.51
CA ALA A 35 5.07 4.69 1.42
C ALA A 35 3.60 4.29 1.59
N ILE A 36 2.82 4.37 0.52
CA ILE A 36 1.44 3.86 0.48
C ILE A 36 1.40 2.61 -0.39
N LYS A 37 1.01 1.47 0.19
CA LYS A 37 0.73 0.24 -0.54
C LYS A 37 -0.77 0.06 -0.73
N LEU A 38 -1.26 0.15 -1.97
CA LEU A 38 -2.65 -0.17 -2.30
C LEU A 38 -2.81 -1.66 -2.61
N THR A 39 -3.76 -2.32 -1.94
CA THR A 39 -4.23 -3.66 -2.23
C THR A 39 -5.72 -3.61 -2.51
N ARG A 40 -6.07 -3.82 -3.76
CA ARG A 40 -7.45 -3.82 -4.23
C ARG A 40 -7.95 -5.26 -4.31
N GLY A 41 -8.91 -5.60 -3.46
CA GLY A 41 -9.57 -6.89 -3.45
C GLY A 41 -10.36 -7.09 -4.71
N HIS A 42 -9.87 -7.96 -5.59
CA HIS A 42 -10.58 -8.39 -6.78
C HIS A 42 -11.02 -9.83 -6.59
N TYR A 43 -12.33 -10.06 -6.49
CA TYR A 43 -12.96 -11.39 -6.40
C TYR A 43 -12.56 -12.35 -7.55
N ARG A 44 -11.90 -11.85 -8.61
CA ARG A 44 -11.51 -12.63 -9.79
C ARG A 44 -10.00 -12.70 -10.07
N SER A 45 -9.16 -11.93 -9.39
CA SER A 45 -7.75 -11.76 -9.83
C SER A 45 -6.77 -12.83 -9.31
N CYS A 46 -7.07 -13.51 -8.20
CA CYS A 46 -6.22 -14.58 -7.69
C CYS A 46 -6.50 -15.94 -8.33
N GLY A 47 -7.62 -16.10 -9.07
CA GLY A 47 -8.07 -17.39 -9.60
C GLY A 47 -8.30 -18.47 -8.54
N ARG A 48 -8.22 -18.09 -7.25
CA ARG A 48 -8.43 -18.95 -6.10
C ARG A 48 -9.83 -18.75 -5.56
N ASP A 49 -10.39 -19.84 -5.07
CA ASP A 49 -11.53 -19.92 -4.16
C ASP A 49 -11.65 -18.65 -3.29
N PRO A 50 -12.84 -18.05 -3.10
CA PRO A 50 -13.07 -16.99 -2.10
C PRO A 50 -12.45 -17.27 -0.72
N ALA A 51 -12.34 -18.54 -0.32
CA ALA A 51 -11.64 -18.98 0.90
C ALA A 51 -10.10 -18.94 0.82
N GLY A 52 -9.54 -18.70 -0.38
CA GLY A 52 -8.11 -18.70 -0.70
C GLY A 52 -7.58 -17.39 -1.30
N CYS A 53 -8.41 -16.34 -1.41
CA CYS A 53 -7.92 -15.00 -1.71
C CYS A 53 -7.18 -14.46 -0.50
N CYS A 54 -5.89 -14.14 -0.65
CA CYS A 54 -5.01 -13.74 0.45
C CYS A 54 -5.44 -12.48 1.23
N VAL A 55 -6.51 -11.79 0.81
CA VAL A 55 -7.03 -10.58 1.46
C VAL A 55 -8.55 -10.57 1.64
N SER A 56 -9.27 -11.66 1.32
CA SER A 56 -10.74 -11.67 1.45
C SER A 56 -11.19 -11.39 2.88
N ASP A 57 -10.51 -11.98 3.87
CA ASP A 57 -10.77 -11.76 5.31
C ASP A 57 -10.46 -10.33 5.78
N LEU A 58 -9.75 -9.54 4.97
CA LEU A 58 -9.36 -8.17 5.28
C LEU A 58 -10.30 -7.14 4.66
N LEU A 59 -11.14 -7.53 3.71
CA LEU A 59 -12.10 -6.63 3.06
C LEU A 59 -13.24 -6.26 4.03
N ARG A 60 -13.62 -4.99 4.03
CA ARG A 60 -14.69 -4.43 4.87
C ARG A 60 -15.60 -3.53 4.04
N ASP A 61 -16.69 -3.06 4.64
CA ASP A 61 -17.65 -2.15 3.98
C ASP A 61 -17.10 -0.73 3.82
N GLU A 62 -16.10 -0.38 4.64
CA GLU A 62 -15.28 0.82 4.49
C GLU A 62 -13.83 0.46 4.13
N PRO A 63 -13.05 1.38 3.53
CA PRO A 63 -11.61 1.21 3.36
C PRO A 63 -10.92 0.89 4.68
N VAL A 64 -9.88 0.07 4.62
CA VAL A 64 -9.01 -0.19 5.77
C VAL A 64 -7.63 0.37 5.47
N VAL A 65 -7.15 1.29 6.32
CA VAL A 65 -5.78 1.80 6.27
C VAL A 65 -5.05 1.38 7.54
N ARG A 66 -4.00 0.55 7.39
CA ARG A 66 -3.10 0.16 8.48
C ARG A 66 -1.80 0.94 8.36
N SER A 67 -1.51 1.81 9.32
CA SER A 67 -0.29 2.62 9.38
C SER A 67 0.64 2.11 10.47
N GLY A 68 1.95 2.30 10.30
CA GLY A 68 2.94 1.97 11.33
C GLY A 68 3.41 0.51 11.28
N ARG A 69 4.65 0.31 11.73
CA ARG A 69 5.40 -0.94 11.52
C ARG A 69 4.73 -2.13 12.19
N GLU A 70 4.23 -1.96 13.42
CA GLU A 70 3.53 -3.04 14.14
C GLU A 70 2.26 -3.52 13.42
N ALA A 71 1.58 -2.64 12.69
CA ALA A 71 0.29 -2.96 12.07
C ALA A 71 0.42 -3.64 10.70
N ASN A 72 1.56 -3.49 10.01
CA ASN A 72 1.67 -3.93 8.61
C ASN A 72 3.06 -4.45 8.17
N TYR A 73 4.04 -4.55 9.07
CA TYR A 73 5.31 -5.19 8.73
C TYR A 73 5.14 -6.71 8.64
N GLU A 74 5.46 -7.25 7.47
CA GLU A 74 5.51 -8.70 7.25
C GLU A 74 6.71 -9.02 6.34
N PRO A 75 7.69 -9.83 6.80
CA PRO A 75 8.86 -10.19 6.01
C PRO A 75 8.49 -10.80 4.65
N GLY A 76 9.17 -10.34 3.60
CA GLY A 76 8.95 -10.83 2.23
C GLY A 76 7.67 -10.31 1.54
N LYS A 77 6.82 -9.53 2.21
CA LYS A 77 5.69 -8.82 1.57
C LYS A 77 6.09 -7.42 1.12
N ASP A 78 5.26 -6.82 0.27
CA ASP A 78 5.51 -5.46 -0.25
C ASP A 78 5.64 -4.43 0.87
N THR A 79 4.80 -4.48 1.91
CA THR A 79 4.87 -3.55 3.05
C THR A 79 6.15 -3.73 3.86
N GLY A 80 6.57 -4.98 4.13
CA GLY A 80 7.84 -5.27 4.78
C GLY A 80 9.03 -4.75 3.96
N ARG A 81 9.00 -4.97 2.64
CA ARG A 81 10.03 -4.45 1.72
C ARG A 81 10.12 -2.93 1.75
N PHE A 82 9.01 -2.20 1.87
CA PHE A 82 9.03 -0.74 1.97
C PHE A 82 9.68 -0.27 3.28
N TRP A 83 9.36 -0.91 4.41
CA TRP A 83 10.04 -0.65 5.69
C TRP A 83 11.54 -0.93 5.61
N ASP A 84 11.91 -2.10 5.11
CA ASP A 84 13.32 -2.52 5.00
C ASP A 84 14.11 -1.63 4.02
N SER A 85 13.41 -0.94 3.11
CA SER A 85 14.00 0.02 2.16
C SER A 85 14.09 1.45 2.68
N GLY A 86 13.69 1.71 3.93
CA GLY A 86 13.89 3.00 4.58
C GLY A 86 12.69 3.96 4.54
N ALA A 87 11.48 3.47 4.23
CA ALA A 87 10.28 4.29 4.41
C ALA A 87 10.15 4.75 5.87
N SER A 88 9.93 6.05 6.09
CA SER A 88 9.72 6.61 7.44
C SER A 88 8.42 6.12 8.07
N ASN A 89 7.43 5.81 7.23
CA ASN A 89 6.21 5.11 7.57
C ASN A 89 5.69 4.32 6.38
N VAL A 90 4.84 3.33 6.64
CA VAL A 90 4.10 2.60 5.59
C VAL A 90 2.62 2.60 5.92
N HIS A 91 1.80 2.97 4.95
CA HIS A 91 0.34 2.87 4.99
C HIS A 91 -0.13 1.79 4.04
N TRP A 92 -0.73 0.73 4.58
CA TRP A 92 -1.33 -0.32 3.78
C TRP A 92 -2.83 -0.07 3.62
N VAL A 93 -3.25 0.17 2.38
CA VAL A 93 -4.61 0.49 1.99
C VAL A 93 -5.26 -0.75 1.40
N ILE A 94 -6.34 -1.22 2.02
CA ILE A 94 -7.05 -2.44 1.64
C ILE A 94 -8.49 -2.04 1.29
N VAL A 95 -8.88 -2.26 0.04
CA VAL A 95 -10.13 -1.72 -0.51
C VAL A 95 -10.81 -2.70 -1.46
N LYS A 96 -12.14 -2.63 -1.54
CA LYS A 96 -12.95 -3.11 -2.66
C LYS A 96 -12.83 -2.13 -3.85
N ASP A 97 -13.33 -2.50 -5.03
CA ASP A 97 -13.19 -1.68 -6.24
C ASP A 97 -13.80 -0.28 -6.12
N GLY A 98 -14.97 -0.15 -5.50
CA GLY A 98 -15.63 1.14 -5.29
C GLY A 98 -15.01 2.02 -4.19
N GLN A 99 -14.02 1.51 -3.46
CA GLN A 99 -13.43 2.16 -2.27
C GLN A 99 -12.05 2.76 -2.54
N VAL A 100 -11.52 2.66 -3.77
CA VAL A 100 -10.13 3.03 -4.09
C VAL A 100 -9.83 4.49 -3.79
N GLU A 101 -10.68 5.39 -4.28
CA GLU A 101 -10.50 6.84 -4.09
C GLU A 101 -10.54 7.22 -2.60
N GLN A 102 -11.56 6.74 -1.89
CA GLN A 102 -11.71 6.97 -0.45
C GLN A 102 -10.50 6.44 0.33
N GLY A 103 -10.07 5.21 0.06
CA GLY A 103 -8.93 4.60 0.75
C GLY A 103 -7.61 5.32 0.50
N ILE A 104 -7.37 5.81 -0.72
CA ILE A 104 -6.18 6.63 -1.02
C ILE A 104 -6.24 7.96 -0.25
N ASN A 105 -7.39 8.64 -0.27
CA ASN A 105 -7.57 9.90 0.44
C ASN A 105 -7.38 9.75 1.96
N GLU A 106 -7.90 8.68 2.55
CA GLU A 106 -7.68 8.36 3.96
C GLU A 106 -6.22 8.10 4.30
N ALA A 107 -5.47 7.42 3.42
CA ALA A 107 -4.05 7.20 3.61
C ALA A 107 -3.25 8.50 3.49
N LEU A 108 -3.53 9.32 2.47
CA LEU A 108 -2.87 10.61 2.26
C LEU A 108 -3.11 11.57 3.44
N ALA A 109 -4.30 11.55 4.06
CA ALA A 109 -4.59 12.36 5.24
C ALA A 109 -3.73 11.99 6.47
N ARG A 110 -3.17 10.77 6.49
CA ARG A 110 -2.31 10.26 7.57
C ARG A 110 -0.81 10.47 7.33
N VAL A 111 -0.41 10.91 6.14
CA VAL A 111 1.00 11.23 5.83
C VAL A 111 1.40 12.49 6.61
N GLU A 112 2.59 12.46 7.20
CA GLU A 112 3.18 13.51 8.02
C GLU A 112 4.51 14.05 7.45
N ALA A 113 5.16 13.31 6.55
CA ALA A 113 6.37 13.71 5.83
C ALA A 113 6.20 14.97 4.94
#